data_AF-A0A372RSY7-F1
#
_entry.id   AF-A0A372RSY7-F1
#
_cell.length_a   1.000
_cell.length_b   1.000
_cell.length_c   1.000
_cell.angle_alpha   90.00
_cell.angle_beta   90.00
_cell.angle_gamma   90.00
#
_symmetry.space_group_name_H-M   'P 1'
#
loop_
_entity.id
_entity.type
_entity.pdbx_description
1 polymer ?
#
loop_
_entity_poly.entity_id
_entity_poly.type
_entity_poly.pdbx_seq_one_letter_code
_entity_poly.pdbx_strand_id
1 'polypeptide(L)'
;MANFEEQESISTSEEEDLDYSISEDDDSDYIPSDAENQNPPSLLFSSQLKEFQESYVKMDVAQKWFLSSGKCVEDTIYEHCKQLPVETYLHSWIIDLDDEETEMLFNVEEWNEIRHTLRKLPEVDGNFANSMMRFSDVKTTSELRQVLKTTSFLNGDDEPYNREKHYDAEWAELVMRKL
;
A
#
# COMPACT_ATOMS: atom_id res chain seq x y z
N MET A 1 31.23 -59.23 -17.17
CA MET A 1 31.86 -60.14 -16.18
C MET A 1 33.06 -59.38 -15.62
N ALA A 2 33.09 -59.23 -14.29
CA ALA A 2 34.14 -58.62 -13.47
C ALA A 2 34.36 -57.08 -13.55
N ASN A 3 34.03 -56.36 -12.46
CA ASN A 3 35.00 -55.78 -11.50
C ASN A 3 34.22 -54.91 -10.48
N PHE A 4 34.11 -55.31 -9.21
CA PHE A 4 35.04 -55.16 -8.07
C PHE A 4 34.91 -53.78 -7.39
N GLU A 5 34.25 -53.80 -6.22
CA GLU A 5 34.36 -52.93 -5.03
C GLU A 5 35.86 -52.65 -4.68
N GLU A 6 36.31 -51.67 -3.90
CA GLU A 6 35.81 -50.58 -3.08
C GLU A 6 37.07 -49.79 -2.62
N GLN A 7 36.84 -48.63 -1.99
CA GLN A 7 37.72 -47.89 -1.06
C GLN A 7 38.79 -46.98 -1.67
N GLU A 8 38.50 -45.68 -1.67
CA GLU A 8 39.54 -44.66 -1.51
C GLU A 8 39.35 -43.90 -0.19
N SER A 9 40.47 -43.88 0.51
CA SER A 9 40.72 -43.35 1.84
C SER A 9 40.65 -41.83 1.89
N ILE A 10 40.14 -41.35 3.03
CA ILE A 10 40.12 -39.95 3.44
C ILE A 10 41.55 -39.38 3.57
N SER A 11 41.77 -38.17 3.06
CA SER A 11 42.87 -37.31 3.49
C SER A 11 42.40 -35.86 3.51
N THR A 12 42.41 -35.31 4.71
CA THR A 12 41.95 -33.99 5.13
C THR A 12 43.07 -32.94 5.03
N SER A 13 42.74 -31.79 4.45
CA SER A 13 43.49 -30.52 4.48
C SER A 13 42.51 -29.45 3.97
N GLU A 14 42.28 -28.27 4.53
CA GLU A 14 42.84 -27.49 5.63
C GLU A 14 41.71 -26.54 6.06
N GLU A 15 41.57 -26.30 7.36
CA GLU A 15 40.65 -25.32 7.93
C GLU A 15 41.34 -23.94 7.92
N GLU A 16 40.78 -22.97 7.19
CA GLU A 16 41.05 -21.55 7.41
C GLU A 16 39.78 -20.89 7.98
N ASP A 17 39.82 -20.67 9.30
CA ASP A 17 38.86 -19.92 10.09
C ASP A 17 38.74 -18.48 9.60
N LEU A 18 37.56 -18.11 9.10
CA LEU A 18 37.15 -16.72 8.94
C LEU A 18 35.89 -16.47 9.77
N ASP A 19 36.16 -15.83 10.91
CA ASP A 19 35.28 -15.16 11.86
C ASP A 19 34.07 -14.46 11.20
N TYR A 20 32.88 -14.95 11.49
CA TYR A 20 31.63 -14.21 11.30
C TYR A 20 30.92 -14.09 12.65
N SER A 21 31.35 -13.09 13.41
CA SER A 21 30.72 -12.63 14.61
C SER A 21 29.32 -12.07 14.26
N ILE A 22 28.29 -12.87 14.50
CA ILE A 22 26.88 -12.45 14.40
C ILE A 22 26.62 -11.51 15.58
N SER A 23 26.52 -10.21 15.30
CA SER A 23 25.95 -9.24 16.23
C SER A 23 24.47 -9.56 16.41
N GLU A 24 24.06 -9.82 17.65
CA GLU A 24 22.66 -9.86 18.06
C GLU A 24 22.14 -8.41 18.07
N ASP A 25 21.72 -7.92 16.90
CA ASP A 25 20.86 -6.74 16.83
C ASP A 25 19.42 -7.20 17.12
N ASP A 26 19.02 -6.99 18.36
CA ASP A 26 17.65 -7.10 18.88
C ASP A 26 16.78 -5.99 18.26
N ASP A 27 16.34 -6.22 17.02
CA ASP A 27 15.34 -5.38 16.33
C ASP A 27 13.96 -6.04 16.45
N SER A 28 13.42 -6.00 17.66
CA SER A 28 12.08 -6.48 18.01
C SER A 28 11.11 -5.30 18.22
N ASP A 29 10.95 -4.44 17.22
CA ASP A 29 9.84 -3.47 17.16
C ASP A 29 8.57 -4.10 16.56
N TYR A 30 8.18 -5.29 17.03
CA TYR A 30 6.87 -5.85 16.74
C TYR A 30 5.82 -5.15 17.61
N ILE A 31 5.29 -4.03 17.13
CA ILE A 31 4.13 -3.35 17.72
C ILE A 31 2.85 -4.08 17.26
N PRO A 32 2.07 -4.70 18.18
CA PRO A 32 0.80 -5.32 17.82
C PRO A 32 -0.21 -4.25 17.36
N SER A 33 -0.75 -4.41 16.15
CA SER A 33 -1.58 -3.42 15.46
C SER A 33 -3.05 -3.35 15.92
N ASP A 34 -3.36 -3.77 17.15
CA ASP A 34 -4.74 -3.85 17.66
C ASP A 34 -4.99 -2.96 18.90
N ALA A 35 -4.28 -1.84 19.00
CA ALA A 35 -4.68 -0.74 19.87
C ALA A 35 -5.36 0.32 19.00
N GLU A 36 -6.67 0.52 19.22
CA GLU A 36 -7.41 1.66 18.70
C GLU A 36 -6.55 2.92 18.79
N ASN A 37 -6.37 3.59 17.65
CA ASN A 37 -5.47 4.71 17.44
C ASN A 37 -5.87 5.91 18.33
N GLN A 38 -5.46 5.88 19.59
CA GLN A 38 -5.54 7.00 20.55
C GLN A 38 -4.22 7.77 20.60
N ASN A 39 -3.43 7.78 19.51
CA ASN A 39 -2.37 8.77 19.44
C ASN A 39 -3.03 10.15 19.44
N PRO A 40 -2.66 11.04 20.39
CA PRO A 40 -3.15 12.40 20.36
C PRO A 40 -2.80 13.03 19.01
N PRO A 41 -3.67 13.87 18.43
CA PRO A 41 -3.43 14.47 17.14
C PRO A 41 -2.04 15.12 17.11
N SER A 42 -1.24 14.86 16.08
CA SER A 42 0.11 15.41 15.97
C SER A 42 0.02 16.93 15.94
N LEU A 43 0.43 17.56 17.05
CA LEU A 43 0.49 19.00 17.13
C LEU A 43 1.39 19.52 16.01
N LEU A 44 0.92 20.53 15.29
CA LEU A 44 1.65 21.10 14.18
C LEU A 44 2.93 21.77 14.71
N PHE A 45 4.08 21.18 14.43
CA PHE A 45 5.35 21.77 14.85
C PHE A 45 5.63 23.04 14.03
N SER A 46 6.25 24.03 14.67
CA SER A 46 6.61 25.29 13.99
C SER A 46 7.47 25.08 12.73
N SER A 47 8.30 24.04 12.69
CA SER A 47 9.08 23.65 11.52
C SER A 47 8.21 23.16 10.38
N GLN A 48 7.22 22.30 10.65
CA GLN A 48 6.30 21.77 9.64
C GLN A 48 5.44 22.88 9.04
N LEU A 49 4.91 23.78 9.88
CA LEU A 49 4.16 24.95 9.39
C LEU A 49 5.03 25.83 8.49
N LYS A 50 6.30 26.02 8.85
CA LYS A 50 7.24 26.80 8.03
C LYS A 50 7.52 26.12 6.69
N GLU A 51 7.74 24.82 6.68
CA GLU A 51 7.94 24.04 5.44
C GLU A 51 6.72 24.12 4.53
N PHE A 52 5.51 23.99 5.09
CA PHE A 52 4.26 24.17 4.37
C PHE A 52 4.14 25.58 3.76
N GLN A 53 4.40 26.63 4.55
CA GLN A 53 4.40 28.02 4.06
C GLN A 53 5.43 28.24 2.95
N GLU A 54 6.63 27.72 3.10
CA GLU A 54 7.66 27.80 2.07
C GLU A 54 7.23 27.06 0.80
N SER A 55 6.57 25.91 0.91
CA SER A 55 6.06 25.16 -0.23
C SER A 55 5.02 25.97 -1.01
N TYR A 56 4.09 26.63 -0.31
CA TYR A 56 3.08 27.50 -0.91
C TYR A 56 3.71 28.71 -1.63
N VAL A 57 4.67 29.38 -1.01
CA VAL A 57 5.34 30.55 -1.60
C VAL A 57 6.14 30.19 -2.86
N LYS A 58 6.66 28.96 -2.93
CA LYS A 58 7.43 28.46 -4.08
C LYS A 58 6.53 27.98 -5.23
N MET A 59 5.21 27.89 -5.05
CA MET A 59 4.29 27.43 -6.11
C MET A 59 4.25 28.40 -7.29
N ASP A 60 4.29 27.84 -8.50
CA ASP A 60 4.03 28.60 -9.72
C ASP A 60 2.53 28.89 -9.83
N VAL A 61 2.18 30.18 -9.87
CA VAL A 61 0.80 30.66 -10.00
C VAL A 61 0.13 30.11 -11.26
N ALA A 62 0.88 29.89 -12.34
CA ALA A 62 0.34 29.34 -13.58
C ALA A 62 -0.04 27.86 -13.48
N GLN A 63 0.44 27.14 -12.46
CA GLN A 63 0.17 25.72 -12.23
C GLN A 63 -0.80 25.48 -11.07
N LYS A 64 -1.24 26.54 -10.37
CA LYS A 64 -2.26 26.41 -9.33
C LYS A 64 -3.58 25.93 -9.91
N TRP A 65 -4.30 25.15 -9.14
CA TRP A 65 -5.58 24.62 -9.54
C TRP A 65 -6.69 25.64 -9.30
N PHE A 66 -7.23 26.13 -10.42
CA PHE A 66 -8.43 26.98 -10.43
C PHE A 66 -9.66 26.15 -10.78
N LEU A 67 -10.69 26.29 -9.96
CA LEU A 67 -12.02 25.76 -10.22
C LEU A 67 -12.75 26.66 -11.23
N SER A 68 -13.82 26.14 -11.82
CA SER A 68 -14.68 26.86 -12.75
C SER A 68 -15.35 28.09 -12.14
N SER A 69 -15.46 28.14 -10.80
CA SER A 69 -15.90 29.33 -10.05
C SER A 69 -14.88 30.47 -10.03
N GLY A 70 -13.63 30.21 -10.45
CA GLY A 70 -12.49 31.12 -10.33
C GLY A 70 -11.76 31.03 -9.00
N LYS A 71 -12.22 30.17 -8.07
CA LYS A 71 -11.54 29.91 -6.79
C LYS A 71 -10.29 29.07 -6.99
N CYS A 72 -9.20 29.45 -6.32
CA CYS A 72 -7.98 28.66 -6.28
C CYS A 72 -8.02 27.68 -5.10
N VAL A 73 -7.77 26.40 -5.39
CA VAL A 73 -7.83 25.32 -4.41
C VAL A 73 -6.69 25.46 -3.39
N GLU A 74 -5.45 25.64 -3.85
CA GLU A 74 -4.27 25.76 -2.99
C GLU A 74 -4.35 26.99 -2.08
N ASP A 75 -4.85 28.13 -2.58
CA ASP A 75 -5.04 29.34 -1.77
C ASP A 75 -6.07 29.09 -0.65
N THR A 76 -7.16 28.39 -0.97
CA THR A 76 -8.21 28.04 0.01
C THR A 76 -7.66 27.11 1.09
N ILE A 77 -6.92 26.07 0.69
CA ILE A 77 -6.27 25.12 1.60
C ILE A 77 -5.27 25.85 2.49
N TYR A 78 -4.41 26.68 1.92
CA TYR A 78 -3.39 27.40 2.66
C TYR A 78 -3.98 28.32 3.74
N GLU A 79 -5.03 29.07 3.39
CA GLU A 79 -5.71 29.99 4.29
C GLU A 79 -6.43 29.28 5.46
N HIS A 80 -6.87 28.04 5.23
CA HIS A 80 -7.45 27.19 6.26
C HIS A 80 -6.36 26.58 7.16
N CYS A 81 -5.37 25.90 6.58
CA CYS A 81 -4.32 25.17 7.29
C CYS A 81 -3.48 26.05 8.22
N LYS A 82 -3.23 27.32 7.87
CA LYS A 82 -2.45 28.24 8.73
C LYS A 82 -3.07 28.46 10.13
N GLN A 83 -4.35 28.14 10.30
CA GLN A 83 -5.10 28.34 11.53
C GLN A 83 -5.24 27.06 12.35
N LEU A 84 -4.89 25.90 11.76
CA LEU A 84 -5.05 24.60 12.41
C LEU A 84 -3.91 24.36 13.42
N PRO A 85 -4.24 23.92 14.65
CA PRO A 85 -3.24 23.59 15.67
C PRO A 85 -2.58 22.21 15.46
N VAL A 86 -3.14 21.42 14.55
CA VAL A 86 -2.81 20.01 14.30
C VAL A 86 -2.54 19.84 12.82
N GLU A 87 -1.58 18.98 12.51
CA GLU A 87 -1.26 18.61 11.12
C GLU A 87 -2.37 17.75 10.51
N THR A 88 -2.66 18.00 9.24
CA THR A 88 -3.68 17.30 8.45
C THR A 88 -3.13 16.99 7.07
N TYR A 89 -3.78 16.10 6.30
CA TYR A 89 -3.36 15.78 4.92
C TYR A 89 -3.26 16.99 4.00
N LEU A 90 -4.06 18.03 4.27
CA LEU A 90 -4.03 19.30 3.55
C LEU A 90 -2.67 20.01 3.64
N HIS A 91 -1.90 19.83 4.72
CA HIS A 91 -0.54 20.37 4.86
C HIS A 91 0.47 19.72 3.89
N SER A 92 0.10 18.57 3.30
CA SER A 92 0.87 17.90 2.25
C SER A 92 0.22 18.06 0.86
N TRP A 93 -0.75 18.97 0.70
CA TRP A 93 -1.52 19.18 -0.53
C TRP A 93 -2.29 17.93 -0.98
N ILE A 94 -2.64 17.06 -0.03
CA ILE A 94 -3.45 15.86 -0.25
C ILE A 94 -4.87 16.17 0.20
N ILE A 95 -5.81 16.05 -0.74
CA ILE A 95 -7.24 16.23 -0.48
C ILE A 95 -7.85 14.83 -0.28
N ASP A 96 -8.30 14.56 0.93
CA ASP A 96 -9.17 13.42 1.21
C ASP A 96 -10.60 13.79 0.81
N LEU A 97 -11.20 13.00 -0.08
CA LEU A 97 -12.56 13.28 -0.59
C LEU A 97 -13.66 12.82 0.37
N ASP A 98 -13.30 12.05 1.40
CA ASP A 98 -14.22 11.59 2.44
C ASP A 98 -14.12 12.45 3.73
N ASP A 99 -13.26 13.49 3.73
CA ASP A 99 -13.12 14.42 4.86
C ASP A 99 -14.14 15.56 4.80
N GLU A 100 -15.08 15.57 5.76
CA GLU A 100 -16.16 16.56 5.84
C GLU A 100 -15.63 17.99 6.08
N GLU A 101 -14.54 18.15 6.85
CA GLU A 101 -13.95 19.47 7.11
C GLU A 101 -13.39 20.09 5.84
N THR A 102 -12.69 19.30 5.02
CA THR A 102 -12.20 19.71 3.70
C THR A 102 -13.36 20.00 2.74
N GLU A 103 -14.41 19.19 2.72
CA GLU A 103 -15.61 19.44 1.89
C GLU A 103 -16.23 20.80 2.20
N MET A 104 -16.33 21.18 3.48
CA MET A 104 -16.91 22.46 3.92
C MET A 104 -16.12 23.69 3.47
N LEU A 105 -14.87 23.54 3.00
CA LEU A 105 -14.08 24.64 2.43
C LEU A 105 -14.60 25.10 1.07
N PHE A 106 -15.40 24.26 0.40
CA PHE A 106 -15.89 24.46 -0.95
C PHE A 106 -17.42 24.47 -0.98
N ASN A 107 -18.00 25.14 -1.97
CA ASN A 107 -19.44 24.98 -2.20
C ASN A 107 -19.72 23.64 -2.91
N VAL A 108 -21.00 23.27 -3.00
CA VAL A 108 -21.42 21.98 -3.56
C VAL A 108 -20.94 21.81 -5.01
N GLU A 109 -21.01 22.85 -5.83
CA GLU A 109 -20.56 22.81 -7.22
C GLU A 109 -19.04 22.66 -7.34
N GLU A 110 -18.28 23.43 -6.55
CA GLU A 110 -16.81 23.39 -6.45
C GLU A 110 -16.32 22.01 -6.00
N TRP A 111 -16.94 21.47 -4.95
CA TRP A 111 -16.56 20.17 -4.42
C TRP A 111 -16.87 19.04 -5.40
N ASN A 112 -18.01 19.12 -6.09
CA ASN A 112 -18.31 18.19 -7.17
C ASN A 112 -17.25 18.26 -8.29
N GLU A 113 -16.82 19.46 -8.71
CA GLU A 113 -15.73 19.62 -9.70
C GLU A 113 -14.43 18.94 -9.23
N ILE A 114 -14.07 19.12 -7.96
CA ILE A 114 -12.91 18.46 -7.33
C ILE A 114 -13.05 16.94 -7.42
N ARG A 115 -14.18 16.36 -6.97
CA ARG A 115 -14.42 14.90 -7.02
C ARG A 115 -14.35 14.33 -8.45
N HIS A 116 -14.83 15.07 -9.45
CA HIS A 116 -14.84 14.63 -10.85
C HIS A 116 -13.47 14.67 -11.53
N THR A 117 -12.47 15.30 -10.91
CA THR A 117 -11.08 15.28 -11.41
C THR A 117 -10.46 13.89 -11.30
N LEU A 118 -10.93 13.09 -10.33
CA LEU A 118 -10.49 11.70 -10.21
C LEU A 118 -10.98 10.88 -11.39
N ARG A 119 -10.03 10.22 -12.05
CA ARG A 119 -10.37 9.17 -13.00
C ARG A 119 -11.08 8.07 -12.25
N LYS A 120 -12.21 7.62 -12.79
CA LYS A 120 -12.88 6.42 -12.29
C LYS A 120 -11.86 5.28 -12.28
N LEU A 121 -11.70 4.65 -11.13
CA LEU A 121 -10.98 3.39 -11.06
C LEU A 121 -11.67 2.39 -12.01
N PRO A 122 -10.90 1.51 -12.67
CA PRO A 122 -11.50 0.46 -13.47
C PRO A 122 -12.46 -0.35 -12.59
N GLU A 123 -13.62 -0.69 -13.14
CA GLU A 123 -14.54 -1.60 -12.46
C GLU A 123 -13.84 -2.93 -12.24
N VAL A 124 -13.97 -3.47 -11.02
CA VAL A 124 -13.40 -4.76 -10.68
C VAL A 124 -14.24 -5.86 -11.34
N ASP A 125 -13.60 -6.71 -12.14
CA ASP A 125 -14.28 -7.84 -12.75
C ASP A 125 -14.85 -8.79 -11.69
N GLY A 126 -16.10 -9.23 -11.88
CA GLY A 126 -16.78 -10.09 -10.92
C GLY A 126 -16.10 -11.44 -10.71
N ASN A 127 -15.45 -12.01 -11.74
CA ASN A 127 -14.72 -13.27 -11.60
C ASN A 127 -13.43 -13.06 -10.80
N PHE A 128 -12.73 -11.95 -11.04
CA PHE A 128 -11.59 -11.57 -10.22
C PHE A 128 -11.98 -11.36 -8.75
N ALA A 129 -13.05 -10.61 -8.48
CA ALA A 129 -13.56 -10.41 -7.13
C ALA A 129 -13.91 -11.76 -6.45
N ASN A 130 -14.64 -12.64 -7.15
CA ASN A 130 -14.97 -13.97 -6.63
C ASN A 130 -13.71 -14.82 -6.36
N SER A 131 -12.68 -14.73 -7.20
CA SER A 131 -11.39 -15.40 -6.98
C SER A 131 -10.74 -14.92 -5.68
N MET A 132 -10.78 -13.62 -5.40
CA MET A 132 -10.23 -13.02 -4.18
C MET A 132 -11.04 -13.35 -2.92
N MET A 133 -12.36 -13.51 -3.03
CA MET A 133 -13.24 -13.85 -1.91
C MET A 133 -12.86 -15.17 -1.22
N ARG A 134 -12.17 -16.08 -1.90
CA ARG A 134 -11.65 -17.33 -1.29
C ARG A 134 -10.69 -17.07 -0.13
N PHE A 135 -10.08 -15.90 -0.08
CA PHE A 135 -9.11 -15.52 0.94
C PHE A 135 -9.68 -14.59 2.02
N SER A 136 -10.96 -14.19 1.95
CA SER A 136 -11.53 -13.14 2.82
C SER A 136 -11.43 -13.46 4.32
N ASP A 137 -11.58 -14.73 4.66
CA ASP A 137 -11.67 -15.20 6.05
C ASP A 137 -10.34 -15.76 6.57
N VAL A 138 -9.29 -15.78 5.74
CA VAL A 138 -7.97 -16.32 6.10
C VAL A 138 -7.27 -15.37 7.08
N LYS A 139 -6.85 -15.91 8.24
CA LYS A 139 -6.16 -15.15 9.30
C LYS A 139 -4.72 -15.59 9.53
N THR A 140 -4.34 -16.78 9.06
CA THR A 140 -3.00 -17.32 9.26
C THR A 140 -2.36 -17.83 7.96
N THR A 141 -1.01 -17.88 7.94
CA THR A 141 -0.28 -18.43 6.78
C THR A 141 -0.56 -19.91 6.54
N SER A 142 -0.93 -20.66 7.59
CA SER A 142 -1.32 -22.07 7.47
C SER A 142 -2.68 -22.24 6.78
N GLU A 143 -3.65 -21.39 7.13
CA GLU A 143 -4.94 -21.33 6.43
C GLU A 143 -4.78 -20.88 4.98
N LEU A 144 -3.95 -19.86 4.73
CA LEU A 144 -3.63 -19.41 3.37
C LEU A 144 -3.08 -20.56 2.52
N ARG A 145 -2.07 -21.28 3.06
CA ARG A 145 -1.49 -22.46 2.39
C ARG A 145 -2.53 -23.55 2.15
N GLN A 146 -3.50 -23.72 3.04
CA GLN A 146 -4.58 -24.69 2.86
C GLN A 146 -5.50 -24.27 1.71
N VAL A 147 -6.00 -23.03 1.71
CA VAL A 147 -6.86 -22.50 0.65
C VAL A 147 -6.18 -22.57 -0.72
N LEU A 148 -4.88 -22.23 -0.80
CA LEU A 148 -4.08 -22.32 -2.02
C LEU A 148 -3.84 -23.76 -2.51
N LYS A 149 -3.99 -24.78 -1.64
CA LYS A 149 -3.88 -26.19 -2.01
C LYS A 149 -5.23 -26.79 -2.41
N THR A 150 -6.32 -26.32 -1.82
CA THR A 150 -7.64 -26.93 -1.96
C THR A 150 -8.56 -26.19 -2.93
N THR A 151 -8.20 -24.99 -3.36
CA THR A 151 -9.00 -24.18 -4.28
C THR A 151 -8.16 -23.77 -5.49
N SER A 152 -8.85 -23.45 -6.59
CA SER A 152 -8.27 -22.98 -7.85
C SER A 152 -8.95 -21.69 -8.28
N PHE A 153 -8.21 -20.82 -8.98
CA PHE A 153 -8.77 -19.62 -9.61
C PHE A 153 -9.70 -19.94 -10.80
N LEU A 154 -9.71 -21.18 -11.28
CA LEU A 154 -10.65 -21.66 -12.28
C LEU A 154 -11.95 -22.10 -11.61
N ASN A 155 -13.10 -21.85 -12.25
CA ASN A 155 -14.42 -22.18 -11.70
C ASN A 155 -14.74 -23.68 -11.75
N GLY A 156 -13.82 -24.51 -12.23
CA GLY A 156 -13.88 -25.96 -12.25
C GLY A 156 -12.61 -26.58 -12.84
N ASP A 157 -12.36 -27.85 -12.53
CA ASP A 157 -11.13 -28.55 -12.93
C ASP A 157 -11.01 -28.77 -14.45
N ASP A 158 -12.14 -28.73 -15.18
CA ASP A 158 -12.20 -28.97 -16.63
C ASP A 158 -12.29 -27.67 -17.47
N GLU A 159 -12.30 -26.48 -16.85
CA GLU A 159 -12.38 -25.23 -17.59
C GLU A 159 -11.04 -24.89 -18.26
N PRO A 160 -10.98 -24.77 -19.61
CA PRO A 160 -9.75 -24.41 -20.28
C PRO A 160 -9.38 -22.97 -19.95
N TYR A 161 -8.07 -22.71 -19.82
CA TYR A 161 -7.59 -21.36 -19.56
C TYR A 161 -7.97 -20.39 -20.69
N ASN A 162 -8.63 -19.29 -20.32
CA ASN A 162 -8.92 -18.17 -21.20
C ASN A 162 -8.24 -16.92 -20.63
N ARG A 163 -7.31 -16.35 -21.40
CA ARG A 163 -6.53 -15.16 -20.98
C ARG A 163 -7.42 -13.96 -20.65
N GLU A 164 -8.48 -13.71 -21.41
CA GLU A 164 -9.35 -12.54 -21.19
C GLU A 164 -10.18 -12.66 -19.90
N LYS A 165 -10.37 -13.88 -19.40
CA LYS A 165 -11.19 -14.15 -18.20
C LYS A 165 -10.35 -14.45 -16.96
N HIS A 166 -9.24 -15.16 -17.13
CA HIS A 166 -8.53 -15.78 -16.01
C HIS A 166 -7.21 -15.11 -15.67
N TYR A 167 -6.71 -14.19 -16.51
CA TYR A 167 -5.40 -13.57 -16.31
C TYR A 167 -5.28 -12.87 -14.96
N ASP A 168 -6.26 -12.04 -14.59
CA ASP A 168 -6.23 -11.30 -13.32
C ASP A 168 -6.36 -12.25 -12.13
N ALA A 169 -7.21 -13.27 -12.23
CA ALA A 169 -7.42 -14.27 -11.17
C ALA A 169 -6.17 -15.16 -10.94
N GLU A 170 -5.50 -15.54 -12.03
CA GLU A 170 -4.21 -16.24 -11.99
C GLU A 170 -3.12 -15.36 -11.38
N TRP A 171 -3.05 -14.09 -11.79
CA TRP A 171 -2.09 -13.13 -11.23
C TRP A 171 -2.27 -12.99 -9.72
N ALA A 172 -3.52 -12.83 -9.23
CA ALA A 172 -3.80 -12.76 -7.81
C ALA A 172 -3.36 -14.02 -7.07
N GLU A 173 -3.63 -15.21 -7.62
CA GLU A 173 -3.18 -16.46 -7.00
C GLU A 173 -1.66 -16.56 -6.94
N LEU A 174 -0.95 -16.14 -7.98
CA LEU A 174 0.51 -16.11 -8.00
C LEU A 174 1.09 -15.14 -6.95
N VAL A 175 0.45 -13.99 -6.73
CA VAL A 175 0.83 -13.05 -5.67
C VAL A 175 0.59 -13.69 -4.30
N MET A 176 -0.58 -14.27 -4.08
CA MET A 176 -0.93 -14.93 -2.80
C MET A 176 -0.02 -16.11 -2.48
N ARG A 177 0.51 -16.82 -3.49
CA ARG A 177 1.49 -17.91 -3.29
C ARG A 177 2.88 -17.43 -2.87
N LYS A 178 3.19 -16.14 -3.05
CA LYS A 178 4.48 -15.54 -2.70
C LYS A 178 4.49 -14.84 -1.33
N LEU A 179 3.32 -14.64 -0.73
CA LEU A 179 3.15 -14.15 0.64
C LEU A 179 3.39 -15.29 1.64
#